data_AF-A0A1F6XB60-F1
#
_entry.id   AF-A0A1F6XB60-F1
#
_cell.length_a   1.000
_cell.length_b   1.000
_cell.length_c   1.000
_cell.angle_alpha   90.00
_cell.angle_beta   90.00
_cell.angle_gamma   90.00
#
_symmetry.space_group_name_H-M   'P 1'
#
loop_
_entity.id
_entity.type
_entity.pdbx_description
1 polymer ?
#
loop_
_entity_poly.entity_id
_entity_poly.type
_entity_poly.pdbx_seq_one_letter_code
_entity_poly.pdbx_strand_id
1 'polypeptide(L)'
;MPNKAEIKICKNCKTDFKIEPDDFSFYEQMKVLAPGICPDCRFKMRAIWRNERTLYKRTCDLCKRSIITMYNPKSPYIVYCYECFNSDKWDPYEYGVDYNPARPFFEQLKELIKKVPKQATYSSISDGSNINSEYTNFAGGNKDSYLIFNSGPKCENCGYSRGLIASRDVYDCYFGDELENVYESVNVHKSNGVAWGQNANDCIDSNYILNCSGCQNCFGCVNLRHKSYYFFNEPLKREEWLRQVSEIAGSYKKTEEMQKKFADFSLKFPRRGDNNLKVKNCTGDYLFESKNCHNCFELSDCEDMRYSFSVKLAKDCMDVIGHCRNSELLYNGVAVGANSRNIIS
;
A
#
# COMPACT_ATOMS: atom_id res chain seq x y z
N MET A 1 -10.86 21.70 33.10
CA MET A 1 -9.70 22.57 32.79
C MET A 1 -8.87 21.87 31.73
N PRO A 2 -8.17 22.56 30.81
CA PRO A 2 -7.27 21.90 29.88
C PRO A 2 -6.15 21.18 30.64
N ASN A 3 -5.79 19.97 30.20
CA ASN A 3 -4.72 19.18 30.81
C ASN A 3 -3.36 19.87 30.59
N LYS A 4 -2.49 19.80 31.61
CA LYS A 4 -1.07 20.18 31.45
C LYS A 4 -0.28 18.96 30.99
N ALA A 5 0.81 19.18 30.25
CA ALA A 5 1.71 18.11 29.85
C ALA A 5 2.25 17.35 31.07
N GLU A 6 2.38 16.04 30.96
CA GLU A 6 2.82 15.14 32.05
C GLU A 6 4.06 14.34 31.63
N ILE A 7 4.83 13.88 32.60
CA ILE A 7 6.01 13.03 32.42
C ILE A 7 5.80 11.74 33.21
N LYS A 8 5.97 10.59 32.55
CA LYS A 8 5.72 9.25 33.13
C LYS A 8 6.89 8.31 32.92
N ILE A 9 7.14 7.41 33.89
CA ILE A 9 8.17 6.37 33.82
C ILE A 9 7.59 5.11 33.14
N CYS A 10 8.20 4.65 32.04
CA CYS A 10 7.76 3.49 31.27
C CYS A 10 7.96 2.17 32.05
N LYS A 11 6.90 1.36 32.18
CA LYS A 11 6.91 0.12 32.97
C LYS A 11 7.86 -0.95 32.40
N ASN A 12 8.06 -0.99 31.09
CA ASN A 12 8.90 -2.00 30.42
C ASN A 12 10.40 -1.66 30.52
N CYS A 13 10.81 -0.47 30.07
CA CYS A 13 12.23 -0.08 29.95
C CYS A 13 12.73 0.90 31.05
N LYS A 14 11.86 1.31 31.98
CA LYS A 14 12.16 2.24 33.10
C LYS A 14 12.59 3.65 32.68
N THR A 15 12.36 4.04 31.44
CA THR A 15 12.69 5.35 30.86
C THR A 15 11.52 6.30 30.93
N ASP A 16 11.78 7.60 31.10
CA ASP A 16 10.76 8.64 31.05
C ASP A 16 10.21 8.85 29.63
N PHE A 17 8.94 9.21 29.54
CA PHE A 17 8.30 9.69 28.31
C PHE A 17 7.28 10.79 28.65
N LYS A 18 7.14 11.76 27.74
CA LYS A 18 6.16 12.84 27.83
C LYS A 18 4.83 12.37 27.23
N ILE A 19 3.74 12.91 27.76
CA ILE A 19 2.42 12.87 27.13
C ILE A 19 1.97 14.33 26.93
N GLU A 20 1.68 14.72 25.70
CA GLU A 20 1.25 16.08 25.36
C GLU A 20 -0.19 16.37 25.83
N PRO A 21 -0.58 17.64 26.02
CA PRO A 21 -1.97 18.01 26.32
C PRO A 21 -2.98 17.43 25.31
N ASP A 22 -2.60 17.40 24.03
CA ASP A 22 -3.40 16.84 22.94
C ASP A 22 -3.46 15.30 23.01
N ASP A 23 -2.36 14.64 23.40
CA ASP A 23 -2.32 13.18 23.56
C ASP A 23 -3.28 12.71 24.66
N PHE A 24 -3.40 13.46 25.76
CA PHE A 24 -4.37 13.17 26.81
C PHE A 24 -5.81 13.18 26.27
N SER A 25 -6.11 14.15 25.41
CA SER A 25 -7.41 14.24 24.74
C SER A 25 -7.67 13.01 23.86
N PHE A 26 -6.63 12.43 23.25
CA PHE A 26 -6.72 11.20 22.46
C PHE A 26 -6.90 9.94 23.35
N TYR A 27 -6.11 9.76 24.42
CA TYR A 27 -6.29 8.62 25.33
C TYR A 27 -7.69 8.60 25.97
N GLU A 28 -8.23 9.78 26.27
CA GLU A 28 -9.60 10.00 26.73
C GLU A 28 -10.64 9.60 25.66
N GLN A 29 -10.47 10.03 24.40
CA GLN A 29 -11.31 9.60 23.26
C GLN A 29 -11.33 8.08 23.10
N MET A 30 -10.17 7.43 23.26
CA MET A 30 -10.01 5.97 23.17
C MET A 30 -10.61 5.20 24.35
N LYS A 31 -11.08 5.87 25.41
CA LYS A 31 -11.59 5.28 26.67
C LYS A 31 -10.56 4.38 27.38
N VAL A 32 -9.27 4.69 27.24
CA VAL A 32 -8.18 3.93 27.85
C VAL A 32 -7.41 4.77 28.85
N LEU A 33 -6.78 4.10 29.81
CA LEU A 33 -5.77 4.75 30.63
C LEU A 33 -4.57 5.11 29.76
N ALA A 34 -4.11 6.36 29.85
CA ALA A 34 -2.86 6.79 29.25
C ALA A 34 -1.73 5.78 29.60
N PRO A 35 -1.08 5.17 28.60
CA PRO A 35 -0.42 3.88 28.74
C PRO A 35 0.82 4.01 29.61
N GLY A 36 1.03 3.06 30.52
CA GLY A 36 2.28 2.95 31.28
C GLY A 36 3.46 2.43 30.46
N ILE A 37 3.42 2.53 29.13
CA ILE A 37 4.35 1.94 28.17
C ILE A 37 4.51 2.93 27.01
N CYS A 38 5.74 3.17 26.55
CA CYS A 38 6.04 4.06 25.43
C CYS A 38 5.61 3.49 24.06
N PRO A 39 5.44 4.32 23.01
CA PRO A 39 4.98 3.88 21.69
C PRO A 39 5.81 2.75 21.06
N ASP A 40 7.14 2.87 21.11
CA ASP A 40 8.09 1.92 20.50
C ASP A 40 7.93 0.48 21.02
N CYS A 41 7.54 0.34 22.30
CA CYS A 41 7.30 -0.95 22.90
C CYS A 41 6.02 -1.62 22.37
N ARG A 42 5.01 -0.83 21.96
CA ARG A 42 3.77 -1.36 21.38
C ARG A 42 4.01 -1.90 19.96
N PHE A 43 4.71 -1.14 19.09
CA PHE A 43 4.98 -1.56 17.71
C PHE A 43 5.61 -2.96 17.61
N LYS A 44 6.60 -3.24 18.46
CA LYS A 44 7.33 -4.52 18.48
C LYS A 44 6.43 -5.73 18.78
N MET A 45 5.32 -5.55 19.48
CA MET A 45 4.39 -6.63 19.83
C MET A 45 3.53 -7.07 18.63
N ARG A 46 3.37 -6.21 17.62
CA ARG A 46 2.44 -6.41 16.51
C ARG A 46 3.06 -7.11 15.31
N ALA A 47 4.32 -6.81 15.01
CA ALA A 47 4.99 -7.28 13.79
C ALA A 47 5.20 -8.81 13.70
N ILE A 48 5.08 -9.55 14.80
CA ILE A 48 5.39 -11.00 14.86
C ILE A 48 4.35 -11.92 14.18
N TRP A 49 3.26 -11.36 13.63
CA TRP A 49 2.09 -12.12 13.17
C TRP A 49 1.82 -12.07 11.65
N ARG A 50 2.71 -11.52 10.80
CA ARG A 50 2.46 -11.34 9.34
C ARG A 50 3.66 -11.74 8.46
N ASN A 51 3.45 -12.58 7.43
CA ASN A 51 4.48 -12.98 6.44
C ASN A 51 3.94 -12.94 4.99
N GLU A 52 4.12 -11.81 4.31
CA GLU A 52 3.58 -11.60 2.96
C GLU A 52 4.41 -12.25 1.84
N ARG A 53 5.72 -12.45 2.02
CA ARG A 53 6.66 -12.61 0.88
C ARG A 53 7.63 -13.79 0.95
N THR A 54 7.80 -14.48 2.07
CA THR A 54 8.66 -15.68 2.13
C THR A 54 7.85 -16.94 1.88
N LEU A 55 8.04 -17.56 0.70
CA LEU A 55 7.29 -18.72 0.24
C LEU A 55 8.19 -19.94 0.01
N TYR A 56 7.71 -21.13 0.41
CA TYR A 56 8.40 -22.42 0.32
C TYR A 56 7.58 -23.42 -0.50
N LYS A 57 8.27 -24.36 -1.16
CA LYS A 57 7.65 -25.60 -1.65
C LYS A 57 7.44 -26.55 -0.47
N ARG A 58 6.21 -27.01 -0.24
CA ARG A 58 5.84 -28.09 0.69
C ARG A 58 4.90 -29.08 -0.01
N THR A 59 4.59 -30.16 0.69
CA THR A 59 3.45 -31.02 0.40
C THR A 59 2.27 -30.57 1.25
N CYS A 60 1.05 -30.56 0.69
CA CYS A 60 -0.18 -30.31 1.43
C CYS A 60 -0.44 -31.46 2.42
N ASP A 61 -0.58 -31.15 3.71
CA ASP A 61 -0.71 -32.18 4.74
C ASP A 61 -2.05 -32.93 4.69
N LEU A 62 -3.07 -32.41 3.98
CA LEU A 62 -4.31 -33.13 3.66
C LEU A 62 -4.18 -33.93 2.35
N CYS A 63 -4.30 -33.28 1.20
CA CYS A 63 -4.38 -33.94 -0.12
C CYS A 63 -3.04 -34.41 -0.74
N LYS A 64 -1.91 -34.24 -0.04
CA LYS A 64 -0.56 -34.65 -0.45
C LYS A 64 -0.04 -34.10 -1.79
N ARG A 65 -0.70 -33.10 -2.40
CA ARG A 65 -0.18 -32.41 -3.59
C ARG A 65 0.95 -31.43 -3.24
N SER A 66 1.81 -31.14 -4.21
CA SER A 66 2.82 -30.06 -4.09
C SER A 66 2.15 -28.69 -3.98
N ILE A 67 2.64 -27.85 -3.07
CA ILE A 67 2.11 -26.50 -2.79
C ILE A 67 3.23 -25.47 -2.60
N ILE A 68 2.85 -24.20 -2.75
CA ILE A 68 3.63 -23.03 -2.31
C ILE A 68 3.00 -22.52 -1.01
N THR A 69 3.81 -22.13 0.00
CA THR A 69 3.30 -21.74 1.33
C THR A 69 4.24 -20.84 2.12
N MET A 70 3.68 -20.01 3.02
CA MET A 70 4.44 -19.17 3.95
C MET A 70 5.19 -19.93 5.08
N TYR A 71 5.02 -21.26 5.20
CA TYR A 71 5.55 -22.05 6.31
C TYR A 71 6.77 -22.91 5.93
N ASN A 72 7.84 -22.84 6.73
CA ASN A 72 9.07 -23.59 6.51
C ASN A 72 8.84 -25.12 6.61
N PRO A 73 9.51 -25.97 5.80
CA PRO A 73 9.42 -27.43 5.91
C PRO A 73 9.84 -28.01 7.28
N LYS A 74 10.70 -27.33 8.05
CA LYS A 74 11.09 -27.73 9.42
C LYS A 74 10.13 -27.23 10.52
N SER A 75 9.08 -26.47 10.16
CA SER A 75 8.12 -25.96 11.16
C SER A 75 7.15 -27.06 11.61
N PRO A 76 6.78 -27.14 12.91
CA PRO A 76 5.94 -28.20 13.47
C PRO A 76 4.45 -27.95 13.22
N TYR A 77 4.10 -27.36 12.08
CA TYR A 77 2.74 -26.96 11.73
C TYR A 77 2.17 -27.81 10.59
N ILE A 78 0.91 -28.19 10.75
CA ILE A 78 0.06 -28.82 9.72
C ILE A 78 -0.37 -27.72 8.73
N VAL A 79 -0.16 -27.93 7.43
CA VAL A 79 -0.39 -26.92 6.38
C VAL A 79 -1.22 -27.49 5.24
N TYR A 80 -2.37 -26.87 4.98
CA TYR A 80 -3.32 -27.27 3.93
C TYR A 80 -3.31 -26.28 2.76
N CYS A 81 -3.45 -26.79 1.52
CA CYS A 81 -3.64 -25.93 0.35
C CYS A 81 -4.94 -25.13 0.43
N TYR A 82 -5.07 -24.06 -0.36
CA TYR A 82 -6.26 -23.20 -0.36
C TYR A 82 -7.58 -23.98 -0.45
N GLU A 83 -7.69 -24.91 -1.41
CA GLU A 83 -8.88 -25.75 -1.58
C GLU A 83 -9.12 -26.70 -0.39
N CYS A 84 -8.07 -27.29 0.18
CA CYS A 84 -8.22 -28.22 1.30
C CYS A 84 -8.65 -27.51 2.58
N PHE A 85 -8.04 -26.35 2.86
CA PHE A 85 -8.36 -25.54 4.04
C PHE A 85 -9.83 -25.08 4.01
N ASN A 86 -10.34 -24.70 2.83
CA ASN A 86 -11.71 -24.25 2.61
C ASN A 86 -12.63 -25.36 2.06
N SER A 87 -12.52 -26.59 2.55
CA SER A 87 -13.39 -27.71 2.12
C SER A 87 -13.81 -28.61 3.27
N ASP A 88 -14.97 -29.24 3.14
CA ASP A 88 -15.61 -30.16 4.10
C ASP A 88 -14.87 -31.53 4.25
N LYS A 89 -13.57 -31.56 3.96
CA LYS A 89 -12.70 -32.74 4.01
C LYS A 89 -11.95 -32.89 5.34
N TRP A 90 -12.18 -31.98 6.27
CA TRP A 90 -11.66 -31.98 7.63
C TRP A 90 -12.63 -31.20 8.53
N ASP A 91 -12.78 -31.61 9.80
CA ASP A 91 -13.66 -30.93 10.75
C ASP A 91 -12.88 -29.85 11.54
N PRO A 92 -13.28 -28.56 11.47
CA PRO A 92 -12.63 -27.49 12.21
C PRO A 92 -12.80 -27.56 13.74
N TYR A 93 -13.55 -28.52 14.28
CA TYR A 93 -13.67 -28.75 15.73
C TYR A 93 -12.74 -29.86 16.27
N GLU A 94 -12.13 -30.69 15.42
CA GLU A 94 -11.24 -31.81 15.82
C GLU A 94 -10.04 -31.40 16.68
N TYR A 95 -9.53 -30.17 16.52
CA TYR A 95 -8.38 -29.68 17.29
C TYR A 95 -8.74 -29.10 18.66
N GLY A 96 -10.02 -29.15 19.05
CA GLY A 96 -10.52 -28.69 20.35
C GLY A 96 -9.80 -29.32 21.55
N VAL A 97 -9.60 -28.52 22.60
CA VAL A 97 -8.99 -28.96 23.88
C VAL A 97 -9.61 -28.15 25.01
N ASP A 98 -10.06 -28.84 26.07
CA ASP A 98 -10.59 -28.19 27.27
C ASP A 98 -9.52 -27.38 28.00
N TYR A 99 -9.88 -26.19 28.47
CA TYR A 99 -8.98 -25.34 29.25
C TYR A 99 -8.81 -25.88 30.68
N ASN A 100 -7.57 -26.20 31.06
CA ASN A 100 -7.24 -26.65 32.41
C ASN A 100 -6.63 -25.50 33.24
N PRO A 101 -7.33 -24.96 34.25
CA PRO A 101 -6.82 -23.84 35.06
C PRO A 101 -5.65 -24.22 35.98
N ALA A 102 -5.36 -25.51 36.19
CA ALA A 102 -4.20 -25.97 36.97
C ALA A 102 -2.89 -26.01 36.15
N ARG A 103 -2.94 -25.76 34.83
CA ARG A 103 -1.76 -25.68 33.96
C ARG A 103 -1.46 -24.22 33.55
N PRO A 104 -0.20 -23.82 33.39
CA PRO A 104 0.15 -22.50 32.84
C PRO A 104 -0.50 -22.27 31.46
N PHE A 105 -1.22 -21.16 31.31
CA PHE A 105 -1.98 -20.81 30.11
C PHE A 105 -1.15 -20.88 28.81
N PHE A 106 0.06 -20.32 28.82
CA PHE A 106 0.87 -20.20 27.61
C PHE A 106 1.42 -21.54 27.09
N GLU A 107 1.62 -22.55 27.94
CA GLU A 107 2.00 -23.90 27.47
C GLU A 107 0.80 -24.61 26.81
N GLN A 108 -0.42 -24.40 27.31
CA GLN A 108 -1.65 -24.91 26.67
C GLN A 108 -1.88 -24.24 25.31
N LEU A 109 -1.70 -22.91 25.23
CA LEU A 109 -1.81 -22.15 23.97
C LEU A 109 -0.77 -22.61 22.93
N LYS A 110 0.46 -22.90 23.36
CA LYS A 110 1.57 -23.43 22.55
C LYS A 110 1.32 -24.85 22.03
N GLU A 111 0.60 -25.68 22.79
CA GLU A 111 0.12 -27.00 22.34
C GLU A 111 -1.00 -26.84 21.29
N LEU A 112 -1.99 -25.98 21.55
CA LEU A 112 -3.10 -25.69 20.64
C LEU A 112 -2.61 -25.15 19.29
N ILE A 113 -1.71 -24.16 19.29
CA ILE A 113 -1.17 -23.54 18.06
C ILE A 113 -0.46 -24.55 17.13
N LYS A 114 0.06 -25.67 17.66
CA LYS A 114 0.61 -26.76 16.84
C LYS A 114 -0.46 -27.66 16.22
N LYS A 115 -1.56 -27.91 16.94
CA LYS A 115 -2.68 -28.75 16.46
C LYS A 115 -3.48 -28.06 15.35
N VAL A 116 -3.79 -26.77 15.50
CA VAL A 116 -4.62 -26.01 14.55
C VAL A 116 -3.98 -25.99 13.14
N PRO A 117 -4.62 -26.59 12.11
CA PRO A 117 -4.13 -26.56 10.73
C PRO A 117 -4.06 -25.13 10.17
N LYS A 118 -3.21 -24.91 9.16
CA LYS A 118 -2.93 -23.56 8.63
C LYS A 118 -3.06 -23.50 7.11
N GLN A 119 -3.68 -22.43 6.62
CA GLN A 119 -3.80 -22.14 5.19
C GLN A 119 -2.42 -21.89 4.57
N ALA A 120 -2.11 -22.52 3.44
CA ALA A 120 -0.78 -22.48 2.82
C ALA A 120 -0.29 -21.05 2.51
N THR A 121 -1.12 -20.28 1.82
CA THR A 121 -1.00 -18.82 1.61
C THR A 121 -2.27 -18.16 2.13
N TYR A 122 -2.19 -16.90 2.57
CA TYR A 122 -3.37 -16.17 3.01
C TYR A 122 -4.07 -15.56 1.80
N SER A 123 -4.95 -16.33 1.16
CA SER A 123 -5.88 -15.80 0.18
C SER A 123 -7.18 -15.43 0.87
N SER A 124 -7.39 -14.12 1.03
CA SER A 124 -8.65 -13.51 1.43
C SER A 124 -9.62 -13.53 0.25
N ILE A 125 -10.84 -13.97 0.50
CA ILE A 125 -11.95 -13.81 -0.46
C ILE A 125 -12.65 -12.44 -0.33
N SER A 126 -12.20 -11.56 0.58
CA SER A 126 -12.78 -10.22 0.80
C SER A 126 -12.81 -9.36 -0.47
N ASP A 127 -11.74 -9.47 -1.25
CA ASP A 127 -11.51 -8.64 -2.43
C ASP A 127 -11.89 -9.40 -3.72
N GLY A 128 -12.34 -10.66 -3.59
CA GLY A 128 -12.70 -11.57 -4.68
C GLY A 128 -11.85 -12.86 -4.75
N SER A 129 -12.32 -13.86 -5.49
CA SER A 129 -11.59 -15.11 -5.72
C SER A 129 -10.40 -14.94 -6.67
N ASN A 130 -9.41 -15.81 -6.51
CA ASN A 130 -8.31 -15.97 -7.47
C ASN A 130 -8.75 -16.79 -8.69
N ILE A 131 -8.72 -16.18 -9.88
CA ILE A 131 -8.92 -16.85 -11.17
C ILE A 131 -7.56 -16.87 -11.87
N ASN A 132 -7.05 -18.05 -12.21
CA ASN A 132 -5.67 -18.25 -12.72
C ASN A 132 -4.55 -17.65 -11.83
N SER A 133 -4.89 -17.28 -10.58
CA SER A 133 -4.06 -16.50 -9.66
C SER A 133 -3.70 -17.25 -8.37
N GLU A 134 -3.28 -18.52 -8.48
CA GLU A 134 -3.17 -19.46 -7.35
C GLU A 134 -1.99 -19.30 -6.35
N TYR A 135 -0.77 -18.85 -6.75
CA TYR A 135 0.38 -18.71 -5.79
C TYR A 135 0.42 -17.36 -5.04
N THR A 136 -0.68 -16.63 -5.04
CA THR A 136 -0.85 -15.33 -4.38
C THR A 136 -0.89 -15.43 -2.84
N ASN A 137 -0.42 -14.40 -2.12
CA ASN A 137 -0.34 -14.39 -0.64
C ASN A 137 -0.56 -13.00 0.02
N PHE A 138 -1.56 -12.89 0.91
CA PHE A 138 -2.03 -11.72 1.69
C PHE A 138 -3.07 -10.73 1.08
N ALA A 139 -3.97 -11.16 0.18
CA ALA A 139 -5.23 -10.46 -0.21
C ALA A 139 -6.17 -11.30 -1.10
N GLY A 140 -6.86 -10.71 -2.08
CA GLY A 140 -7.88 -11.30 -2.97
C GLY A 140 -8.09 -10.49 -4.26
N GLY A 141 -8.96 -10.98 -5.14
CA GLY A 141 -9.51 -10.21 -6.26
C GLY A 141 -8.75 -10.28 -7.59
N ASN A 142 -7.84 -11.23 -7.73
CA ASN A 142 -6.99 -11.35 -8.92
C ASN A 142 -7.55 -12.37 -9.95
N LYS A 143 -7.71 -11.99 -11.23
CA LYS A 143 -8.06 -12.82 -12.41
C LYS A 143 -7.03 -12.83 -13.60
N ASP A 144 -6.03 -13.74 -13.67
CA ASP A 144 -4.88 -13.88 -14.65
C ASP A 144 -3.46 -13.31 -14.28
N SER A 145 -3.13 -13.08 -13.00
CA SER A 145 -1.90 -12.37 -12.54
C SER A 145 -0.74 -13.30 -12.27
N TYR A 146 0.46 -12.73 -12.23
CA TYR A 146 1.68 -13.38 -11.74
C TYR A 146 2.37 -12.63 -10.58
N LEU A 147 2.10 -12.92 -9.30
CA LEU A 147 1.01 -13.68 -8.66
C LEU A 147 0.84 -13.02 -7.27
N ILE A 148 0.23 -11.83 -7.22
CA ILE A 148 0.68 -10.80 -6.28
C ILE A 148 -0.42 -10.14 -5.44
N PHE A 149 -0.21 -10.14 -4.11
CA PHE A 149 -1.22 -9.90 -3.08
C PHE A 149 -0.72 -8.98 -1.95
N ASN A 150 -1.61 -8.49 -1.06
CA ASN A 150 -2.29 -7.21 -1.23
C ASN A 150 -3.07 -7.11 -2.58
N SER A 151 -4.37 -6.78 -2.60
CA SER A 151 -5.32 -7.17 -3.69
C SER A 151 -4.72 -7.62 -5.04
N GLY A 152 -4.39 -6.78 -6.03
CA GLY A 152 -4.53 -5.31 -6.11
C GLY A 152 -3.72 -4.56 -5.03
N PRO A 153 -2.40 -4.38 -5.17
CA PRO A 153 -1.59 -4.09 -6.35
C PRO A 153 -1.80 -5.02 -7.52
N LYS A 154 -2.20 -4.45 -8.66
CA LYS A 154 -2.02 -5.07 -9.97
C LYS A 154 -2.42 -6.57 -9.93
N CYS A 155 -3.69 -6.93 -9.65
CA CYS A 155 -4.87 -6.83 -10.56
C CYS A 155 -4.58 -7.53 -11.91
N GLU A 156 -5.38 -7.38 -12.99
CA GLU A 156 -5.13 -8.22 -14.18
C GLU A 156 -5.20 -7.73 -15.62
N ASN A 157 -4.43 -8.34 -16.54
CA ASN A 157 -3.48 -9.51 -16.46
C ASN A 157 -2.03 -9.21 -15.88
N CYS A 158 -1.86 -8.99 -14.57
CA CYS A 158 -0.72 -8.26 -14.03
C CYS A 158 0.30 -9.10 -13.27
N GLY A 159 1.05 -8.47 -12.38
CA GLY A 159 2.22 -9.05 -11.73
C GLY A 159 3.25 -7.98 -11.44
N TYR A 160 4.22 -8.27 -10.57
CA TYR A 160 5.38 -7.39 -10.31
C TYR A 160 4.99 -6.01 -9.69
N SER A 161 4.65 -6.00 -8.38
CA SER A 161 3.48 -5.27 -7.86
C SER A 161 3.48 -4.95 -6.34
N ARG A 162 3.02 -3.78 -5.83
CA ARG A 162 3.02 -3.50 -4.35
C ARG A 162 2.11 -2.37 -3.76
N GLY A 163 1.05 -2.68 -3.01
CA GLY A 163 0.06 -1.70 -2.46
C GLY A 163 -1.03 -1.37 -3.50
N LEU A 164 -2.13 -0.66 -3.25
CA LEU A 164 -3.16 -0.51 -4.31
C LEU A 164 -3.09 0.83 -5.06
N ILE A 165 -2.04 1.22 -5.79
CA ILE A 165 -0.76 0.63 -6.28
C ILE A 165 -0.83 -0.55 -7.28
N ALA A 166 -1.70 -0.41 -8.31
CA ALA A 166 -1.20 -0.26 -9.71
C ALA A 166 -1.46 -1.31 -10.85
N SER A 167 -2.64 -1.66 -11.36
CA SER A 167 -2.81 -2.63 -12.52
C SER A 167 -1.76 -2.60 -13.67
N ARG A 168 -1.09 -3.73 -14.01
CA ARG A 168 -0.03 -3.81 -15.05
C ARG A 168 -0.01 -4.92 -16.12
N ASP A 169 0.53 -4.61 -17.29
CA ASP A 169 -0.09 -4.83 -18.65
C ASP A 169 -1.77 -4.61 -18.70
N VAL A 170 -1.62 -3.45 -17.86
CA VAL A 170 -1.01 -2.08 -18.05
C VAL A 170 -1.54 -1.58 -19.36
N TYR A 171 -2.73 -0.98 -19.48
CA TYR A 171 -3.91 -1.11 -18.60
C TYR A 171 -3.66 -0.96 -17.09
N ASP A 172 -3.26 0.26 -16.73
CA ASP A 172 -3.74 0.94 -15.54
C ASP A 172 -2.94 0.79 -14.25
N CYS A 173 -1.65 1.18 -14.25
CA CYS A 173 -0.83 1.27 -13.02
C CYS A 173 -1.42 2.26 -11.95
N TYR A 174 -2.66 2.74 -12.17
CA TYR A 174 -3.87 2.97 -11.34
C TYR A 174 -4.13 4.34 -10.72
N PHE A 175 -3.10 5.14 -10.45
CA PHE A 175 -2.94 5.70 -9.12
C PHE A 175 -3.30 4.68 -8.01
N GLY A 176 -2.41 3.77 -7.62
CA GLY A 176 -1.14 3.47 -8.26
C GLY A 176 0.13 3.88 -7.55
N ASP A 177 0.14 5.06 -6.94
CA ASP A 177 1.20 6.04 -7.27
C ASP A 177 1.29 6.24 -8.81
N GLU A 178 1.61 5.19 -9.55
CA GLU A 178 1.84 4.98 -10.99
C GLU A 178 0.55 4.99 -11.92
N LEU A 179 0.70 4.77 -13.25
CA LEU A 179 -0.18 4.32 -14.39
C LEU A 179 0.79 3.86 -15.52
N GLU A 180 0.41 3.01 -16.50
CA GLU A 180 1.28 2.49 -17.59
C GLU A 180 0.44 1.63 -18.61
N ASN A 181 1.00 1.32 -19.78
CA ASN A 181 0.41 0.87 -21.08
C ASN A 181 -1.13 0.98 -21.35
N VAL A 182 -1.94 1.97 -20.92
CA VAL A 182 -1.67 3.41 -20.64
C VAL A 182 -0.43 3.81 -21.48
N TYR A 183 0.79 3.86 -20.93
CA TYR A 183 2.15 3.72 -21.57
C TYR A 183 3.09 4.83 -21.08
N GLU A 184 2.98 5.06 -19.79
CA GLU A 184 2.62 6.37 -19.27
C GLU A 184 2.87 6.34 -17.77
N SER A 185 4.06 5.94 -17.31
CA SER A 185 4.39 6.16 -15.90
C SER A 185 4.71 7.61 -15.69
N VAL A 186 4.33 8.17 -14.54
CA VAL A 186 4.36 9.61 -14.26
C VAL A 186 4.59 9.91 -12.77
N ASN A 187 4.40 8.96 -11.85
CA ASN A 187 3.53 9.19 -10.68
C ASN A 187 2.18 9.70 -11.21
N VAL A 188 1.37 8.75 -11.67
CA VAL A 188 0.24 9.05 -12.54
C VAL A 188 -0.99 9.19 -11.72
N HIS A 189 -1.08 10.34 -11.08
CA HIS A 189 -2.34 10.79 -10.53
C HIS A 189 -3.28 11.16 -11.68
N LYS A 190 -3.99 10.14 -12.20
CA LYS A 190 -4.98 10.16 -13.29
C LYS A 190 -4.42 10.69 -14.63
N SER A 191 -4.07 9.84 -15.58
CA SER A 191 -3.74 10.24 -16.97
C SER A 191 -3.97 9.11 -17.99
N ASN A 192 -4.07 9.44 -19.28
CA ASN A 192 -4.29 8.48 -20.37
C ASN A 192 -3.73 8.99 -21.72
N GLY A 193 -3.07 8.19 -22.55
CA GLY A 193 -2.30 8.59 -23.75
C GLY A 193 -0.99 9.39 -23.51
N VAL A 194 -0.54 9.61 -22.27
CA VAL A 194 0.60 10.45 -21.80
C VAL A 194 2.01 9.80 -21.91
N ALA A 195 2.40 9.30 -23.09
CA ALA A 195 3.60 8.44 -23.13
C ALA A 195 4.89 9.21 -22.77
N TRP A 196 5.79 8.63 -21.98
CA TRP A 196 6.97 9.33 -21.44
C TRP A 196 6.65 10.58 -20.59
N GLY A 197 5.53 10.62 -19.87
CA GLY A 197 5.18 11.68 -18.92
C GLY A 197 5.94 11.60 -17.57
N GLN A 198 5.94 12.68 -16.77
CA GLN A 198 6.52 12.74 -15.40
C GLN A 198 5.86 13.86 -14.56
N ASN A 199 5.52 13.59 -13.29
CA ASN A 199 4.80 14.49 -12.36
C ASN A 199 3.60 15.23 -13.00
N ALA A 200 2.97 14.58 -13.97
CA ALA A 200 1.74 15.01 -14.58
C ALA A 200 0.54 14.56 -13.73
N ASN A 201 -0.50 15.39 -13.73
CA ASN A 201 -1.73 15.14 -12.99
C ASN A 201 -2.89 15.59 -13.88
N ASP A 202 -3.85 14.71 -14.15
CA ASP A 202 -4.96 14.95 -15.09
C ASP A 202 -4.46 15.31 -16.52
N CYS A 203 -3.64 14.46 -17.15
CA CYS A 203 -3.11 14.69 -18.51
C CYS A 203 -3.59 13.65 -19.54
N ILE A 204 -3.68 14.04 -20.82
CA ILE A 204 -4.28 13.23 -21.90
C ILE A 204 -3.47 13.25 -23.20
N ASP A 205 -3.26 12.13 -23.90
CA ASP A 205 -2.62 12.04 -25.24
C ASP A 205 -1.31 12.84 -25.39
N SER A 206 -0.56 12.98 -24.29
CA SER A 206 0.51 13.98 -24.17
C SER A 206 1.87 13.33 -23.99
N ASN A 207 2.57 13.18 -25.09
CA ASN A 207 3.84 12.48 -25.12
C ASN A 207 5.01 13.39 -24.70
N TYR A 208 5.95 12.88 -23.91
CA TYR A 208 7.10 13.66 -23.40
C TYR A 208 6.64 14.91 -22.64
N ILE A 209 5.98 14.72 -21.48
CA ILE A 209 5.53 15.86 -20.64
C ILE A 209 6.04 15.79 -19.20
N LEU A 210 6.26 16.95 -18.59
CA LEU A 210 6.91 17.05 -17.29
C LEU A 210 6.26 18.11 -16.40
N ASN A 211 5.95 17.74 -15.15
CA ASN A 211 5.30 18.58 -14.13
C ASN A 211 3.97 19.21 -14.63
N CYS A 212 3.39 18.71 -15.72
CA CYS A 212 2.21 19.30 -16.38
C CYS A 212 0.93 19.01 -15.59
N SER A 213 -0.15 19.75 -15.81
CA SER A 213 -1.46 19.33 -15.27
C SER A 213 -2.61 19.88 -16.09
N GLY A 214 -3.63 19.07 -16.36
CA GLY A 214 -4.70 19.41 -17.30
C GLY A 214 -4.24 19.55 -18.75
N CYS A 215 -3.10 18.95 -19.13
CA CYS A 215 -2.53 19.08 -20.47
C CYS A 215 -2.96 17.96 -21.40
N GLN A 216 -3.35 18.31 -22.63
CA GLN A 216 -3.94 17.39 -23.61
C GLN A 216 -3.23 17.51 -24.96
N ASN A 217 -2.92 16.44 -25.69
CA ASN A 217 -2.20 16.54 -26.98
C ASN A 217 -0.98 17.50 -26.87
N CYS A 218 -0.19 17.35 -25.82
CA CYS A 218 1.01 18.16 -25.57
C CYS A 218 2.25 17.31 -25.84
N PHE A 219 3.22 17.85 -26.57
CA PHE A 219 4.40 17.10 -27.00
C PHE A 219 5.70 17.80 -26.59
N GLY A 220 6.56 17.15 -25.82
CA GLY A 220 7.83 17.75 -25.36
C GLY A 220 7.64 18.92 -24.39
N CYS A 221 6.58 18.92 -23.56
CA CYS A 221 6.12 20.09 -22.81
C CYS A 221 6.41 20.04 -21.30
N VAL A 222 6.61 21.21 -20.67
CA VAL A 222 7.17 21.34 -19.31
C VAL A 222 6.41 22.41 -18.51
N ASN A 223 6.01 22.05 -17.28
CA ASN A 223 5.28 22.88 -16.31
C ASN A 223 3.93 23.46 -16.81
N LEU A 224 3.42 23.04 -17.97
CA LEU A 224 2.20 23.59 -18.53
C LEU A 224 0.97 23.30 -17.64
N ARG A 225 0.02 24.23 -17.64
CA ARG A 225 -1.27 24.11 -16.94
C ARG A 225 -2.39 24.39 -17.92
N HIS A 226 -3.28 23.42 -18.12
CA HIS A 226 -4.50 23.55 -18.94
C HIS A 226 -4.20 24.07 -20.36
N LYS A 227 -3.42 23.28 -21.12
CA LYS A 227 -2.96 23.59 -22.49
C LYS A 227 -3.17 22.41 -23.42
N SER A 228 -3.41 22.72 -24.71
CA SER A 228 -3.66 21.72 -25.75
C SER A 228 -3.02 22.06 -27.09
N TYR A 229 -2.51 21.06 -27.81
CA TYR A 229 -1.73 21.21 -29.06
C TYR A 229 -0.45 22.05 -28.90
N TYR A 230 0.23 21.89 -27.76
CA TYR A 230 1.53 22.51 -27.52
C TYR A 230 2.64 21.55 -27.97
N PHE A 231 3.69 22.10 -28.57
CA PHE A 231 4.88 21.37 -29.01
C PHE A 231 6.11 22.14 -28.53
N PHE A 232 6.90 21.57 -27.61
CA PHE A 232 8.01 22.25 -26.94
C PHE A 232 7.60 23.59 -26.32
N ASN A 233 6.52 23.56 -25.52
CA ASN A 233 5.84 24.71 -24.89
C ASN A 233 5.27 25.81 -25.82
N GLU A 234 5.40 25.70 -27.14
CA GLU A 234 4.78 26.64 -28.08
C GLU A 234 3.42 26.14 -28.61
N PRO A 235 2.41 27.01 -28.76
CA PRO A 235 1.10 26.64 -29.30
C PRO A 235 1.14 26.43 -30.82
N LEU A 236 0.65 25.28 -31.31
CA LEU A 236 0.52 24.99 -32.73
C LEU A 236 -0.95 24.92 -33.17
N LYS A 237 -1.18 25.10 -34.49
CA LYS A 237 -2.41 24.63 -35.12
C LYS A 237 -2.42 23.10 -35.14
N ARG A 238 -3.61 22.50 -34.97
CA ARG A 238 -3.78 21.05 -34.83
C ARG A 238 -3.17 20.24 -35.98
N GLU A 239 -3.32 20.72 -37.20
CA GLU A 239 -2.84 20.06 -38.42
C GLU A 239 -1.29 20.00 -38.44
N GLU A 240 -0.66 21.07 -37.97
CA GLU A 240 0.79 21.21 -37.88
C GLU A 240 1.37 20.45 -36.68
N TRP A 241 0.66 20.42 -35.55
CA TRP A 241 1.01 19.56 -34.42
C TRP A 241 0.99 18.08 -34.82
N LEU A 242 -0.09 17.63 -35.48
CA LEU A 242 -0.22 16.26 -35.97
C LEU A 242 0.90 15.89 -36.96
N ARG A 243 1.25 16.81 -37.88
CA ARG A 243 2.38 16.63 -38.80
C ARG A 243 3.69 16.40 -38.02
N GLN A 244 4.06 17.33 -37.14
CA GLN A 244 5.32 17.25 -36.39
C GLN A 244 5.40 15.99 -35.49
N VAL A 245 4.29 15.59 -34.87
CA VAL A 245 4.24 14.34 -34.07
C VAL A 245 4.35 13.10 -34.95
N SER A 246 3.67 13.06 -36.10
CA SER A 246 3.74 11.93 -37.04
C SER A 246 5.14 11.72 -37.64
N GLU A 247 5.93 12.79 -37.77
CA GLU A 247 7.31 12.72 -38.24
C GLU A 247 8.26 12.04 -37.23
N ILE A 248 7.85 11.93 -35.96
CA ILE A 248 8.64 11.33 -34.86
C ILE A 248 8.12 9.93 -34.50
N ALA A 249 6.81 9.73 -34.56
CA ALA A 249 6.14 8.49 -34.19
C ALA A 249 6.60 7.27 -35.02
N GLY A 250 6.44 6.06 -34.45
CA GLY A 250 6.70 4.79 -35.13
C GLY A 250 8.17 4.45 -35.43
N SER A 251 9.12 5.37 -35.21
CA SER A 251 10.55 5.13 -35.46
C SER A 251 11.36 5.11 -34.17
N TYR A 252 11.91 3.94 -33.81
CA TYR A 252 12.72 3.75 -32.61
C TYR A 252 13.84 4.79 -32.46
N LYS A 253 14.63 5.02 -33.54
CA LYS A 253 15.70 6.02 -33.57
C LYS A 253 15.19 7.44 -33.25
N LYS A 254 14.01 7.81 -33.77
CA LYS A 254 13.43 9.13 -33.52
C LYS A 254 12.84 9.26 -32.12
N THR A 255 12.33 8.17 -31.54
CA THR A 255 11.97 8.09 -30.12
C THR A 255 13.20 8.36 -29.23
N GLU A 256 14.36 7.76 -29.52
CA GLU A 256 15.60 8.03 -28.78
C GLU A 256 16.12 9.47 -28.96
N GLU A 257 16.05 10.02 -30.18
CA GLU A 257 16.38 11.43 -30.45
C GLU A 257 15.42 12.38 -29.73
N MET A 258 14.14 12.02 -29.60
CA MET A 258 13.13 12.82 -28.91
C MET A 258 13.28 12.79 -27.40
N GLN A 259 13.58 11.64 -26.79
CA GLN A 259 13.87 11.57 -25.35
C GLN A 259 15.05 12.47 -24.98
N LYS A 260 16.12 12.48 -25.78
CA LYS A 260 17.27 13.38 -25.61
C LYS A 260 16.86 14.86 -25.76
N LYS A 261 16.17 15.21 -26.86
CA LYS A 261 15.70 16.59 -27.12
C LYS A 261 14.77 17.11 -26.01
N PHE A 262 13.87 16.26 -25.49
CA PHE A 262 12.99 16.63 -24.38
C PHE A 262 13.74 16.80 -23.06
N ALA A 263 14.73 15.94 -22.78
CA ALA A 263 15.60 16.11 -21.61
C ALA A 263 16.32 17.47 -21.64
N ASP A 264 17.02 17.80 -22.73
CA ASP A 264 17.72 19.08 -22.92
C ASP A 264 16.78 20.29 -22.83
N PHE A 265 15.54 20.15 -23.32
CA PHE A 265 14.52 21.19 -23.20
C PHE A 265 14.04 21.37 -21.76
N SER A 266 13.86 20.27 -21.02
CA SER A 266 13.38 20.26 -19.63
C SER A 266 14.31 20.92 -18.62
N LEU A 267 15.56 21.19 -19.00
CA LEU A 267 16.54 21.92 -18.20
C LEU A 267 16.37 23.45 -18.27
N LYS A 268 15.58 23.95 -19.24
CA LYS A 268 15.34 25.40 -19.45
C LYS A 268 14.23 25.98 -18.55
N PHE A 269 13.64 25.15 -17.68
CA PHE A 269 12.47 25.48 -16.88
C PHE A 269 12.69 25.18 -15.39
N PRO A 270 12.08 25.95 -14.48
CA PRO A 270 12.11 25.65 -13.05
C PRO A 270 11.43 24.31 -12.74
N ARG A 271 11.68 23.75 -11.56
CA ARG A 271 10.97 22.58 -11.03
C ARG A 271 10.15 22.99 -9.81
N ARG A 272 9.09 22.26 -9.50
CA ARG A 272 8.37 22.46 -8.23
C ARG A 272 9.31 22.11 -7.07
N GLY A 273 9.26 22.89 -5.98
CA GLY A 273 9.98 22.57 -4.74
C GLY A 273 9.40 21.37 -3.99
N ASP A 274 8.25 20.87 -4.44
CA ASP A 274 7.48 19.81 -3.85
C ASP A 274 6.59 19.13 -4.90
N ASN A 275 6.14 17.90 -4.65
CA ASN A 275 4.98 17.35 -5.36
C ASN A 275 3.67 17.83 -4.69
N ASN A 276 3.74 18.84 -3.83
CA ASN A 276 2.92 18.91 -2.64
C ASN A 276 1.67 19.77 -2.80
N LEU A 277 0.59 19.12 -3.22
CA LEU A 277 -0.73 19.19 -2.56
C LEU A 277 -0.69 19.13 -0.98
N LYS A 278 0.49 19.06 -0.34
CA LYS A 278 0.90 18.11 0.74
C LYS A 278 1.78 18.83 1.78
N VAL A 279 1.22 19.81 2.48
CA VAL A 279 1.96 20.97 3.02
C VAL A 279 2.70 20.66 4.36
N LYS A 280 2.74 21.59 5.33
CA LYS A 280 3.12 21.34 6.75
C LYS A 280 2.22 22.20 7.64
N ASN A 281 1.88 21.74 8.85
CA ASN A 281 0.68 22.21 9.57
C ASN A 281 -0.55 22.06 8.66
N CYS A 282 -0.75 20.84 8.18
CA CYS A 282 -1.62 20.52 7.06
C CYS A 282 -2.29 19.16 7.27
N THR A 283 -2.85 18.59 6.20
CA THR A 283 -3.84 17.50 6.22
C THR A 283 -3.96 16.88 4.83
N GLY A 284 -4.50 15.66 4.70
CA GLY A 284 -5.11 15.15 3.44
C GLY A 284 -4.33 14.08 2.67
N ASP A 285 -4.67 13.87 1.39
CA ASP A 285 -4.62 12.67 0.49
C ASP A 285 -3.63 12.63 -0.71
N TYR A 286 -2.76 11.61 -0.79
CA TYR A 286 -1.83 11.41 -1.93
C TYR A 286 -0.94 12.63 -2.28
N LEU A 287 -0.39 13.42 -1.35
CA LEU A 287 -0.04 13.24 0.05
C LEU A 287 0.41 11.79 0.28
N PHE A 288 1.59 11.30 -0.14
CA PHE A 288 2.83 11.89 -0.66
C PHE A 288 3.33 13.09 0.18
N GLU A 289 3.35 12.87 1.49
CA GLU A 289 4.07 13.61 2.53
C GLU A 289 3.45 14.93 3.05
N SER A 290 2.29 14.87 3.72
CA SER A 290 1.70 15.99 4.50
C SER A 290 1.90 15.78 6.02
N LYS A 291 2.18 16.81 6.84
CA LYS A 291 2.54 16.64 8.29
C LYS A 291 1.95 17.71 9.25
N ASN A 292 1.87 17.40 10.55
CA ASN A 292 0.92 17.98 11.53
C ASN A 292 -0.55 17.81 11.11
N CYS A 293 -0.78 16.77 10.32
CA CYS A 293 -2.05 16.17 10.01
C CYS A 293 -2.49 15.36 11.22
N HIS A 294 -3.12 16.03 12.18
CA HIS A 294 -3.81 15.34 13.28
C HIS A 294 -5.10 14.65 12.79
N ASN A 295 -5.05 14.10 11.56
CA ASN A 295 -5.95 13.26 10.77
C ASN A 295 -5.24 12.99 9.41
N CYS A 296 -4.83 11.74 9.13
CA CYS A 296 -3.99 11.38 7.97
C CYS A 296 -4.37 10.03 7.35
N PHE A 297 -4.73 9.94 6.06
CA PHE A 297 -5.37 8.73 5.50
C PHE A 297 -5.24 8.48 4.00
N GLU A 298 -4.84 7.27 3.59
CA GLU A 298 -4.74 6.75 2.20
C GLU A 298 -4.86 7.82 1.09
N LEU A 299 -3.86 8.61 0.72
CA LEU A 299 -2.40 8.59 0.96
C LEU A 299 -1.58 7.54 0.22
N SER A 300 -0.43 8.04 -0.22
CA SER A 300 0.86 7.36 -0.04
C SER A 300 1.86 8.23 0.77
N ASP A 301 1.40 8.96 1.80
CA ASP A 301 2.06 9.35 3.09
C ASP A 301 1.54 10.67 3.71
N CYS A 302 1.15 10.67 4.99
CA CYS A 302 0.77 11.89 5.74
C CYS A 302 0.52 11.56 7.24
N GLU A 303 0.56 12.55 8.15
CA GLU A 303 1.05 12.34 9.53
C GLU A 303 0.46 13.25 10.65
N ASP A 304 0.01 12.69 11.81
CA ASP A 304 0.12 13.25 13.21
C ASP A 304 -1.00 13.10 14.33
N MET A 305 -1.81 12.03 14.42
CA MET A 305 -2.54 11.59 15.66
C MET A 305 -1.85 10.44 16.48
N ARG A 306 -0.52 10.36 16.45
CA ARG A 306 0.43 9.52 17.25
C ARG A 306 0.55 8.02 16.87
N TYR A 307 1.46 7.62 15.95
CA TYR A 307 1.87 6.29 15.39
C TYR A 307 0.83 5.38 14.67
N SER A 308 1.27 4.63 13.63
CA SER A 308 0.62 4.51 12.29
C SER A 308 -0.29 3.33 11.88
N PHE A 309 -1.54 3.56 11.45
CA PHE A 309 -2.38 2.56 10.75
C PHE A 309 -1.70 1.92 9.54
N SER A 310 -1.08 2.74 8.68
CA SER A 310 -0.09 2.36 7.67
C SER A 310 -0.52 1.62 6.40
N VAL A 311 -0.06 2.18 5.28
CA VAL A 311 0.49 1.53 4.09
C VAL A 311 -0.52 0.78 3.20
N LYS A 312 -1.37 1.49 2.46
CA LYS A 312 -0.92 2.18 1.23
C LYS A 312 -0.51 3.65 1.40
N LEU A 313 -0.76 4.25 2.58
CA LEU A 313 -0.10 5.43 3.18
C LEU A 313 -1.03 5.98 4.31
N ALA A 314 -0.48 6.38 5.47
CA ALA A 314 -1.04 6.99 6.70
C ALA A 314 -0.15 6.60 7.88
N LYS A 315 -0.15 7.38 8.97
CA LYS A 315 1.02 7.40 9.85
C LYS A 315 0.80 7.62 11.33
N ASP A 316 -0.35 7.99 11.87
CA ASP A 316 -0.34 8.44 13.26
C ASP A 316 -1.76 8.42 13.88
N CYS A 317 -2.11 7.38 14.66
CA CYS A 317 -3.42 7.18 15.33
C CYS A 317 -3.49 6.13 16.47
N MET A 318 -2.37 5.89 17.13
CA MET A 318 -2.17 5.27 18.45
C MET A 318 -1.80 3.79 18.53
N ASP A 319 -1.80 3.08 17.40
CA ASP A 319 -1.02 1.88 17.09
C ASP A 319 -1.16 1.55 15.58
N VAL A 320 -0.84 0.32 15.10
CA VAL A 320 -0.37 0.06 13.71
C VAL A 320 -0.68 -1.35 13.18
N ILE A 321 -1.06 -1.54 11.89
CA ILE A 321 -0.46 -2.54 10.95
C ILE A 321 -0.97 -2.30 9.52
N GLY A 322 -0.05 -2.42 8.55
CA GLY A 322 -0.38 -2.36 7.13
C GLY A 322 -0.85 -3.67 6.46
N HIS A 323 -1.65 -3.60 5.40
CA HIS A 323 -2.33 -2.38 4.92
C HIS A 323 -3.59 -2.10 5.75
N CYS A 324 -3.67 -0.95 6.41
CA CYS A 324 -4.97 -0.34 6.76
C CYS A 324 -5.46 0.27 5.41
N ARG A 325 -6.72 0.09 4.99
CA ARG A 325 -7.40 0.88 3.93
C ARG A 325 -7.44 2.36 4.30
N ASN A 326 -6.31 3.07 4.32
CA ASN A 326 -5.91 3.85 5.51
C ASN A 326 -6.67 5.06 6.12
N SER A 327 -8.01 4.99 6.33
CA SER A 327 -8.70 5.72 7.42
C SER A 327 -8.42 5.11 8.82
N GLU A 328 -7.87 5.87 9.80
CA GLU A 328 -7.20 5.34 11.02
C GLU A 328 -8.09 5.05 12.28
N LEU A 329 -7.81 5.67 13.44
CA LEU A 329 -8.31 5.47 14.84
C LEU A 329 -7.93 4.12 15.49
N LEU A 330 -6.84 4.07 16.30
CA LEU A 330 -5.99 2.87 16.24
C LEU A 330 -5.11 2.29 17.38
N TYR A 331 -5.41 2.37 18.67
CA TYR A 331 -4.61 1.69 19.73
C TYR A 331 -4.61 0.11 19.74
N ASN A 332 -4.63 -0.56 18.56
CA ASN A 332 -4.19 -1.94 18.27
C ASN A 332 -3.83 -2.11 16.80
N GLY A 333 -2.94 -3.06 16.49
CA GLY A 333 -3.01 -3.75 15.18
C GLY A 333 -2.61 -5.23 15.29
N VAL A 334 -3.25 -6.08 14.49
CA VAL A 334 -3.08 -7.56 14.53
C VAL A 334 -3.44 -8.26 13.20
N ALA A 335 -3.55 -7.53 12.09
CA ALA A 335 -4.20 -7.97 10.85
C ALA A 335 -5.55 -8.71 11.04
N VAL A 336 -6.59 -8.20 11.72
CA VAL A 336 -7.18 -6.84 11.66
C VAL A 336 -7.39 -6.41 10.18
N GLY A 337 -8.61 -6.08 9.75
CA GLY A 337 -9.12 -6.62 8.46
C GLY A 337 -9.69 -5.66 7.40
N ALA A 338 -9.15 -5.60 6.17
CA ALA A 338 -7.70 -5.46 6.00
C ALA A 338 -7.35 -4.12 6.65
N ASN A 339 -6.90 -4.25 7.89
CA ASN A 339 -6.64 -3.17 8.80
C ASN A 339 -7.72 -2.96 9.93
N SER A 340 -8.84 -2.25 9.71
CA SER A 340 -9.45 -1.30 10.71
C SER A 340 -10.28 -1.92 11.89
N ARG A 341 -10.55 -1.19 13.02
CA ARG A 341 -11.62 -1.39 14.09
C ARG A 341 -11.37 -0.84 15.56
N ASN A 342 -11.64 0.43 15.92
CA ASN A 342 -11.48 1.10 17.27
C ASN A 342 -10.17 1.89 17.53
N ILE A 343 -8.97 1.33 17.65
CA ILE A 343 -8.62 -0.09 17.82
C ILE A 343 -8.06 -0.36 19.25
N ILE A 344 -8.36 -1.52 19.87
CA ILE A 344 -7.70 -2.11 21.08
C ILE A 344 -7.59 -3.66 20.89
N SER A 345 -6.44 -4.29 21.24
CA SER A 345 -6.07 -5.74 21.31
C SER A 345 -4.60 -5.88 21.68
#